data_AF-A0A925ZA91-F1
#
_entry.id   AF-A0A925ZA91-F1
#
_cell.length_a   1.000
_cell.length_b   1.000
_cell.length_c   1.000
_cell.angle_alpha   90.00
_cell.angle_beta   90.00
_cell.angle_gamma   90.00
#
_symmetry.space_group_name_H-M   'P 1'
#
loop_
_entity.id
_entity.type
_entity.pdbx_description
1 polymer ?
#
loop_
_entity_poly.entity_id
_entity_poly.type
_entity_poly.pdbx_seq_one_letter_code
_entity_poly.pdbx_strand_id
1 'polypeptide(L)'
;GTVSDAAGVAIANPNAGKPVDVPDDRNGWGTISLKNAMNGPGQFTGRFAVDTQGQSDVWSNDISDTAIRARQGEDAAEAATWNTTKQAKGWTNGLPAGATPEDKTEYEVGMAREKARGDRIYVGSLAKFGDGTIVLTGDNSFSGGTTLHKGGLVAASATALGSGDVSVFGGTLSTRSTGTVAIGGDLTLGAASILDLGLGAGFGFGTGGLLDIDGMAIFDGTLALSFLDGFTFGIGTYDLIGFGSREGEFSSYAFYGLDGRYTANVFYTADGVELSIAAIPEPETYALMLGGLALMGWVARRRKRA
;
A
#
# COMPACT_ATOMS: atom_id res chain seq x y z
N GLY A 1 13.92 23.05 -20.74
CA GLY A 1 13.35 24.09 -21.61
C GLY A 1 13.35 25.43 -20.91
N THR A 2 13.26 26.53 -21.64
CA THR A 2 13.06 27.88 -21.10
C THR A 2 11.57 28.23 -21.04
N VAL A 3 11.17 29.08 -20.11
CA VAL A 3 9.80 29.62 -19.94
C VAL A 3 9.86 31.14 -19.77
N SER A 4 8.77 31.85 -20.02
CA SER A 4 8.75 33.31 -19.83
C SER A 4 8.38 33.68 -18.38
N ASP A 5 9.09 34.66 -17.81
CA ASP A 5 8.77 35.24 -16.50
C ASP A 5 7.56 36.21 -16.58
N ALA A 6 7.24 36.87 -15.47
CA ALA A 6 6.11 37.81 -15.37
C ALA A 6 6.24 39.01 -16.33
N ALA A 7 7.45 39.30 -16.77
CA ALA A 7 7.79 40.38 -17.69
C ALA A 7 8.00 39.87 -19.12
N GLY A 8 7.73 38.59 -19.41
CA GLY A 8 7.89 37.98 -20.72
C GLY A 8 9.33 37.55 -21.05
N VAL A 9 10.27 37.66 -20.12
CA VAL A 9 11.69 37.31 -20.33
C VAL A 9 11.88 35.80 -20.25
N ALA A 10 12.55 35.21 -21.24
CA ALA A 10 12.87 33.80 -21.23
C ALA A 10 13.87 33.47 -20.10
N ILE A 11 13.39 32.74 -19.09
CA ILE A 11 14.15 32.20 -17.97
C ILE A 11 14.28 30.67 -18.09
N ALA A 12 15.27 30.08 -17.44
CA ALA A 12 15.32 28.62 -17.31
C ALA A 12 14.06 28.14 -16.56
N ASN A 13 13.35 27.14 -17.08
CA ASN A 13 12.18 26.61 -16.39
C ASN A 13 12.62 26.05 -15.01
N PRO A 14 12.18 26.65 -13.89
CA PRO A 14 12.56 26.21 -12.56
C PRO A 14 12.09 24.77 -12.25
N ASN A 15 11.11 24.30 -13.03
CA ASN A 15 10.54 22.95 -12.96
C ASN A 15 10.94 22.07 -14.16
N ALA A 16 11.92 22.47 -14.99
CA ALA A 16 12.37 21.63 -16.10
C ALA A 16 12.86 20.26 -15.59
N GLY A 17 12.20 19.20 -16.05
CA GLY A 17 12.54 17.83 -15.66
C GLY A 17 12.06 17.41 -14.27
N LYS A 18 11.40 18.31 -13.52
CA LYS A 18 10.73 17.97 -12.26
C LYS A 18 9.26 17.60 -12.53
N PRO A 19 8.66 16.67 -11.78
CA PRO A 19 7.21 16.47 -11.79
C PRO A 19 6.52 17.80 -11.44
N VAL A 20 5.56 18.22 -12.27
CA VAL A 20 4.65 19.32 -11.94
C VAL A 20 3.35 18.67 -11.46
N ASP A 21 3.05 18.87 -10.18
CA ASP A 21 1.92 18.19 -9.52
C ASP A 21 0.56 18.81 -9.85
N VAL A 22 0.54 20.12 -10.16
CA VAL A 22 -0.64 20.86 -10.58
C VAL A 22 -0.24 21.81 -11.71
N PRO A 23 -0.99 21.86 -12.83
CA PRO A 23 -0.69 22.79 -13.91
C PRO A 23 -0.72 24.24 -13.45
N ASP A 24 0.23 25.04 -13.92
CA ASP A 24 0.25 26.48 -13.67
C ASP A 24 -0.22 27.29 -14.90
N ASP A 25 -0.66 28.53 -14.68
CA ASP A 25 -1.21 29.41 -15.75
C ASP A 25 -0.18 29.79 -16.82
N ARG A 26 1.13 29.62 -16.57
CA ARG A 26 2.20 30.02 -17.49
C ARG A 26 2.73 28.86 -18.32
N ASN A 27 2.88 27.70 -17.70
CA ASN A 27 3.62 26.55 -18.21
C ASN A 27 2.72 25.32 -18.36
N GLY A 28 1.47 25.39 -17.91
CA GLY A 28 0.58 24.24 -17.83
C GLY A 28 1.26 23.11 -17.07
N TRP A 29 1.35 21.94 -17.69
CA TRP A 29 2.02 20.76 -17.14
C TRP A 29 3.56 20.81 -17.19
N GLY A 30 4.15 21.92 -17.63
CA GLY A 30 5.58 22.04 -17.85
C GLY A 30 6.07 21.23 -19.05
N THR A 31 7.36 20.89 -19.06
CA THR A 31 7.99 20.12 -20.14
C THR A 31 8.01 18.64 -19.81
N ILE A 32 7.52 17.80 -20.72
CA ILE A 32 7.59 16.33 -20.60
C ILE A 32 9.05 15.89 -20.48
N SER A 33 9.33 15.08 -19.44
CA SER A 33 10.62 14.41 -19.25
C SER A 33 10.49 12.95 -19.67
N LEU A 34 11.20 12.54 -20.74
CA LEU A 34 11.25 11.13 -21.15
C LEU A 34 11.82 10.23 -20.06
N LYS A 35 12.80 10.72 -19.29
CA LYS A 35 13.37 9.99 -18.14
C LYS A 35 12.27 9.67 -17.12
N ASN A 36 11.45 10.66 -16.76
CA ASN A 36 10.40 10.46 -15.77
C ASN A 36 9.27 9.60 -16.35
N ALA A 37 8.94 9.75 -17.63
CA ALA A 37 7.94 8.92 -18.29
C ALA A 37 8.34 7.43 -18.34
N MET A 38 9.63 7.13 -18.39
CA MET A 38 10.16 5.76 -18.34
C MET A 38 10.16 5.16 -16.92
N ASN A 39 10.07 5.98 -15.87
CA ASN A 39 10.10 5.55 -14.48
C ASN A 39 8.71 5.21 -13.91
N GLY A 40 7.68 5.09 -14.75
CA GLY A 40 6.30 4.86 -14.32
C GLY A 40 5.49 6.14 -14.11
N PRO A 41 4.27 6.03 -13.55
CA PRO A 41 3.41 7.18 -13.26
C PRO A 41 4.06 8.15 -12.26
N GLY A 42 3.73 9.44 -12.31
CA GLY A 42 4.08 10.40 -11.24
C GLY A 42 2.84 11.00 -10.55
N GLN A 43 1.67 10.83 -11.15
CA GLN A 43 0.40 11.33 -10.67
C GLN A 43 -0.70 10.34 -11.05
N PHE A 44 -1.60 10.02 -10.12
CA PHE A 44 -2.86 9.35 -10.40
C PHE A 44 -3.98 10.39 -10.44
N THR A 45 -4.56 10.60 -11.62
CA THR A 45 -5.68 11.54 -11.79
C THR A 45 -7.05 10.87 -11.57
N GLY A 46 -7.08 9.78 -10.81
CA GLY A 46 -8.20 8.85 -10.65
C GLY A 46 -7.69 7.42 -10.48
N ARG A 47 -8.53 6.42 -10.74
CA ARG A 47 -8.13 5.02 -10.68
C ARG A 47 -7.19 4.65 -11.83
N PHE A 48 -5.96 4.28 -11.50
CA PHE A 48 -4.97 3.75 -12.44
C PHE A 48 -5.02 2.22 -12.46
N ALA A 49 -5.58 1.68 -13.54
CA ALA A 49 -5.67 0.24 -13.74
C ALA A 49 -4.58 -0.23 -14.70
N VAL A 50 -3.69 -1.10 -14.23
CA VAL A 50 -2.61 -1.67 -15.02
C VAL A 50 -2.80 -3.18 -15.14
N ASP A 51 -2.78 -3.69 -16.37
CA ASP A 51 -2.66 -5.12 -16.65
C ASP A 51 -1.27 -5.37 -17.22
N THR A 52 -0.45 -6.13 -16.49
CA THR A 52 0.92 -6.42 -16.91
C THR A 52 1.02 -7.42 -18.05
N GLN A 53 -0.01 -8.21 -18.33
CA GLN A 53 0.02 -9.26 -19.36
C GLN A 53 1.24 -10.20 -19.24
N GLY A 54 1.67 -10.46 -17.99
CA GLY A 54 2.84 -11.29 -17.69
C GLY A 54 4.19 -10.55 -17.66
N GLN A 55 4.25 -9.28 -18.04
CA GLN A 55 5.49 -8.48 -18.03
C GLN A 55 5.75 -7.84 -16.66
N SER A 56 7.02 -7.74 -16.27
CA SER A 56 7.39 -7.05 -15.03
C SER A 56 7.92 -5.65 -15.32
N ASP A 57 7.67 -4.73 -14.40
CA ASP A 57 8.07 -3.32 -14.51
C ASP A 57 8.51 -2.76 -13.16
N VAL A 58 9.32 -1.70 -13.18
CA VAL A 58 9.81 -0.99 -12.00
C VAL A 58 9.39 0.46 -12.11
N TRP A 59 8.58 0.92 -11.15
CA TRP A 59 8.16 2.31 -11.05
C TRP A 59 8.94 3.00 -9.94
N SER A 60 9.75 3.97 -10.35
CA SER A 60 10.69 4.69 -9.49
C SER A 60 10.38 6.16 -9.31
N ASN A 61 9.26 6.63 -9.87
CA ASN A 61 8.74 7.94 -9.55
C ASN A 61 7.99 7.91 -8.22
N ASP A 62 7.99 9.03 -7.51
CA ASP A 62 7.07 9.30 -6.42
C ASP A 62 5.69 9.59 -7.03
N ILE A 63 4.72 8.73 -6.75
CA ILE A 63 3.36 8.83 -7.28
C ILE A 63 2.47 9.54 -6.27
N SER A 64 1.82 10.63 -6.67
CA SER A 64 0.81 11.30 -5.84
C SER A 64 -0.54 11.44 -6.56
N ASP A 65 -1.53 12.06 -5.92
CA ASP A 65 -2.84 12.38 -6.52
C ASP A 65 -3.20 13.87 -6.36
N THR A 66 -2.18 14.70 -6.15
CA THR A 66 -2.32 16.15 -5.93
C THR A 66 -3.07 16.82 -7.09
N ALA A 67 -2.85 16.37 -8.33
CA ALA A 67 -3.54 16.91 -9.50
C ALA A 67 -5.06 16.74 -9.43
N ILE A 68 -5.54 15.56 -9.02
CA ILE A 68 -6.99 15.31 -8.96
C ILE A 68 -7.62 15.97 -7.73
N ARG A 69 -6.88 16.08 -6.63
CA ARG A 69 -7.30 16.86 -5.45
C ARG A 69 -7.38 18.36 -5.74
N ALA A 70 -6.48 18.90 -6.58
CA ALA A 70 -6.58 20.29 -7.04
C ALA A 70 -7.87 20.53 -7.83
N ARG A 71 -8.22 19.61 -8.74
CA ARG A 71 -9.50 19.66 -9.47
C ARG A 71 -10.72 19.62 -8.54
N GLN A 72 -10.66 18.85 -7.45
CA GLN A 72 -11.71 18.85 -6.44
C GLN A 72 -11.94 20.26 -5.86
N GLY A 73 -10.85 20.99 -5.60
CA GLY A 73 -10.92 22.36 -5.12
C GLY A 73 -11.53 23.32 -6.14
N GLU A 74 -11.14 23.21 -7.41
CA GLU A 74 -11.70 23.99 -8.52
C GLU A 74 -13.19 23.72 -8.69
N ASP A 75 -13.59 22.46 -8.70
CA ASP A 75 -14.98 22.03 -8.82
C ASP A 75 -15.83 22.48 -7.63
N ALA A 76 -15.26 22.48 -6.41
CA ALA A 76 -15.91 23.02 -5.23
C ALA A 76 -16.11 24.55 -5.32
N ALA A 77 -15.12 25.27 -5.86
CA ALA A 77 -15.24 26.71 -6.11
C ALA A 77 -16.32 27.00 -7.17
N GLU A 78 -16.35 26.25 -8.27
CA GLU A 78 -17.41 26.38 -9.28
C GLU A 78 -18.79 26.05 -8.70
N ALA A 79 -18.90 25.03 -7.84
CA ALA A 79 -20.14 24.70 -7.14
C ALA A 79 -20.62 25.85 -6.24
N ALA A 80 -19.69 26.52 -5.55
CA ALA A 80 -20.00 27.69 -4.72
C ALA A 80 -20.50 28.88 -5.58
N THR A 81 -19.86 29.14 -6.72
CA THR A 81 -20.33 30.14 -7.69
C THR A 81 -21.72 29.78 -8.21
N TRP A 82 -21.95 28.53 -8.59
CA TRP A 82 -23.24 28.05 -9.07
C TRP A 82 -24.35 28.23 -8.04
N ASN A 83 -24.08 27.93 -6.77
CA ASN A 83 -25.03 28.16 -5.68
C ASN A 83 -25.36 29.65 -5.50
N THR A 84 -24.36 30.53 -5.64
CA THR A 84 -24.57 31.99 -5.63
C THR A 84 -25.45 32.44 -6.79
N THR A 85 -25.21 31.93 -8.01
CA THR A 85 -26.04 32.23 -9.20
C THR A 85 -27.49 31.79 -8.98
N LYS A 86 -27.71 30.57 -8.46
CA LYS A 86 -29.05 30.06 -8.14
C LYS A 86 -29.77 30.97 -7.15
N GLN A 87 -29.09 31.49 -6.14
CA GLN A 87 -29.67 32.44 -5.19
C GLN A 87 -30.00 33.79 -5.84
N ALA A 88 -29.05 34.37 -6.57
CA ALA A 88 -29.21 35.68 -7.20
C ALA A 88 -30.34 35.71 -8.23
N LYS A 89 -30.54 34.61 -8.96
CA LYS A 89 -31.60 34.48 -9.98
C LYS A 89 -32.90 33.85 -9.45
N GLY A 90 -32.96 33.48 -8.17
CA GLY A 90 -34.14 32.86 -7.57
C GLY A 90 -34.43 31.43 -8.05
N TRP A 91 -33.41 30.70 -8.52
CA TRP A 91 -33.51 29.34 -9.06
C TRP A 91 -33.38 28.24 -8.01
N THR A 92 -33.34 28.59 -6.72
CA THR A 92 -33.15 27.64 -5.61
C THR A 92 -34.23 26.56 -5.56
N ASN A 93 -35.44 26.86 -6.02
CA ASN A 93 -36.56 25.92 -6.12
C ASN A 93 -36.89 25.55 -7.58
N GLY A 94 -35.91 25.69 -8.49
CA GLY A 94 -36.10 25.53 -9.93
C GLY A 94 -36.37 26.85 -10.65
N LEU A 95 -36.49 26.77 -11.97
CA LEU A 95 -36.72 27.94 -12.82
C LEU A 95 -38.14 28.53 -12.60
N PRO A 96 -38.28 29.86 -12.48
CA PRO A 96 -39.58 30.53 -12.44
C PRO A 96 -40.41 30.31 -13.71
N ALA A 97 -41.73 30.36 -13.57
CA ALA A 97 -42.65 30.38 -14.71
C ALA A 97 -42.39 31.63 -15.56
N GLY A 98 -41.97 31.44 -16.81
CA GLY A 98 -41.61 32.53 -17.72
C GLY A 98 -40.11 32.82 -17.86
N ALA A 99 -39.23 31.95 -17.33
CA ALA A 99 -37.79 32.06 -17.54
C ALA A 99 -37.42 32.21 -19.04
N THR A 100 -36.44 33.07 -19.31
CA THR A 100 -35.92 33.32 -20.66
C THR A 100 -35.28 32.05 -21.26
N PRO A 101 -35.19 31.91 -22.58
CA PRO A 101 -34.45 30.82 -23.21
C PRO A 101 -32.98 30.74 -22.72
N GLU A 102 -32.37 31.89 -22.45
CA GLU A 102 -31.00 32.00 -21.93
C GLU A 102 -30.91 31.42 -20.50
N ASP A 103 -31.83 31.81 -19.62
CA ASP A 103 -31.89 31.31 -18.24
C ASP A 103 -32.15 29.79 -18.19
N LYS A 104 -33.01 29.28 -19.09
CA LYS A 104 -33.25 27.83 -19.21
C LYS A 104 -31.96 27.09 -19.56
N THR A 105 -31.23 27.60 -20.55
CA THR A 105 -29.98 26.98 -21.02
C THR A 105 -28.91 27.02 -19.93
N GLU A 106 -28.72 28.17 -19.27
CA GLU A 106 -27.75 28.31 -18.19
C GLU A 106 -28.08 27.38 -17.01
N TYR A 107 -29.35 27.28 -16.64
CA TYR A 107 -29.79 26.38 -15.58
C TYR A 107 -29.57 24.91 -15.94
N GLU A 108 -29.90 24.49 -17.16
CA GLU A 108 -29.64 23.14 -17.64
C GLU A 108 -28.15 22.80 -17.60
N VAL A 109 -27.28 23.70 -18.06
CA VAL A 109 -25.83 23.53 -18.01
C VAL A 109 -25.32 23.47 -16.57
N GLY A 110 -25.77 24.37 -15.69
CA GLY A 110 -25.39 24.41 -14.29
C GLY A 110 -25.77 23.13 -13.54
N MET A 111 -27.00 22.64 -13.76
CA MET A 111 -27.49 21.37 -13.22
C MET A 111 -26.71 20.17 -13.77
N ALA A 112 -26.37 20.16 -15.06
CA ALA A 112 -25.55 19.10 -15.66
C ALA A 112 -24.14 19.06 -15.05
N ARG A 113 -23.51 20.21 -14.82
CA ARG A 113 -22.21 20.30 -14.13
C ARG A 113 -22.30 19.87 -12.67
N GLU A 114 -23.36 20.26 -11.97
CA GLU A 114 -23.62 19.84 -10.59
C GLU A 114 -23.76 18.32 -10.48
N LYS A 115 -24.53 17.70 -11.36
CA LYS A 115 -24.63 16.24 -11.44
C LYS A 115 -23.27 15.61 -11.74
N ALA A 116 -22.55 16.12 -12.74
CA ALA A 116 -21.24 15.58 -13.12
C ALA A 116 -20.22 15.65 -11.97
N ARG A 117 -20.23 16.71 -11.17
CA ARG A 117 -19.38 16.81 -9.97
C ARG A 117 -19.74 15.79 -8.90
N GLY A 118 -21.03 15.52 -8.69
CA GLY A 118 -21.50 14.52 -7.73
C GLY A 118 -21.08 13.09 -8.07
N ASP A 119 -20.89 12.80 -9.37
CA ASP A 119 -20.47 11.48 -9.86
C ASP A 119 -18.93 11.30 -9.90
N ARG A 120 -18.13 12.35 -9.64
CA ARG A 120 -16.65 12.32 -9.74
C ARG A 120 -16.00 11.76 -8.48
N ILE A 121 -14.93 11.00 -8.68
CA ILE A 121 -14.03 10.51 -7.62
C ILE A 121 -12.72 11.30 -7.71
N TYR A 122 -12.32 11.94 -6.61
CA TYR A 122 -11.15 12.84 -6.56
C TYR A 122 -9.93 12.24 -5.85
N VAL A 123 -9.81 10.92 -5.86
CA VAL A 123 -8.70 10.20 -5.23
C VAL A 123 -7.97 9.36 -6.28
N GLY A 124 -6.65 9.36 -6.20
CA GLY A 124 -5.81 8.52 -7.04
C GLY A 124 -5.65 7.14 -6.40
N SER A 125 -5.88 6.07 -7.16
CA SER A 125 -5.79 4.68 -6.66
C SER A 125 -5.11 3.77 -7.67
N LEU A 126 -4.52 2.68 -7.19
CA LEU A 126 -3.86 1.68 -8.03
C LEU A 126 -4.68 0.39 -8.07
N ALA A 127 -4.88 -0.17 -9.27
CA ALA A 127 -5.38 -1.53 -9.43
C ALA A 127 -4.49 -2.32 -10.39
N LYS A 128 -3.91 -3.40 -9.86
CA LYS A 128 -2.93 -4.25 -10.54
C LYS A 128 -3.57 -5.58 -10.98
N PHE A 129 -3.47 -5.84 -12.27
CA PHE A 129 -3.87 -7.06 -12.97
C PHE A 129 -2.68 -7.64 -13.76
N GLY A 130 -2.89 -8.83 -14.34
CA GLY A 130 -1.88 -9.56 -15.09
C GLY A 130 -0.87 -10.28 -14.20
N ASP A 131 -0.19 -11.28 -14.75
CA ASP A 131 0.65 -12.21 -13.97
C ASP A 131 2.06 -11.66 -13.66
N GLY A 132 2.48 -10.61 -14.37
CA GLY A 132 3.79 -9.99 -14.15
C GLY A 132 3.83 -9.15 -12.87
N THR A 133 5.02 -8.66 -12.50
CA THR A 133 5.27 -7.98 -11.23
C THR A 133 5.52 -6.48 -11.42
N ILE A 134 4.91 -5.64 -10.58
CA ILE A 134 5.28 -4.22 -10.49
C ILE A 134 6.06 -3.99 -9.20
N VAL A 135 7.22 -3.35 -9.32
CA VAL A 135 8.03 -2.92 -8.18
C VAL A 135 7.87 -1.42 -7.99
N LEU A 136 7.36 -1.00 -6.83
CA LEU A 136 7.19 0.40 -6.46
C LEU A 136 8.36 0.81 -5.57
N THR A 137 9.27 1.62 -6.09
CA THR A 137 10.47 2.08 -5.37
C THR A 137 10.39 3.55 -4.93
N GLY A 138 9.40 4.30 -5.40
CA GLY A 138 9.19 5.71 -5.04
C GLY A 138 8.46 5.89 -3.71
N ASP A 139 8.57 7.09 -3.15
CA ASP A 139 7.89 7.52 -1.93
C ASP A 139 6.50 8.03 -2.29
N ASN A 140 5.54 7.11 -2.37
CA ASN A 140 4.21 7.41 -2.87
C ASN A 140 3.34 8.13 -1.83
N SER A 141 2.45 9.00 -2.32
CA SER A 141 1.56 9.84 -1.50
C SER A 141 0.13 9.95 -2.07
N PHE A 142 -0.25 9.07 -2.99
CA PHE A 142 -1.63 8.96 -3.42
C PHE A 142 -2.51 8.46 -2.26
N SER A 143 -3.74 8.98 -2.18
CA SER A 143 -4.62 8.80 -1.02
C SER A 143 -5.67 7.70 -1.20
N GLY A 144 -5.93 7.26 -2.44
CA GLY A 144 -6.80 6.13 -2.70
C GLY A 144 -6.13 4.79 -2.45
N GLY A 145 -6.92 3.72 -2.42
CA GLY A 145 -6.42 2.38 -2.11
C GLY A 145 -5.57 1.74 -3.21
N THR A 146 -4.88 0.67 -2.84
CA THR A 146 -4.11 -0.20 -3.72
C THR A 146 -4.76 -1.58 -3.78
N THR A 147 -5.12 -2.04 -4.97
CA THR A 147 -5.73 -3.36 -5.18
C THR A 147 -4.83 -4.25 -6.04
N LEU A 148 -4.49 -5.42 -5.53
CA LEU A 148 -3.80 -6.48 -6.27
C LEU A 148 -4.77 -7.63 -6.58
N HIS A 149 -5.06 -7.83 -7.87
CA HIS A 149 -5.92 -8.92 -8.31
C HIS A 149 -5.15 -10.21 -8.63
N LYS A 150 -3.92 -10.08 -9.15
CA LYS A 150 -3.06 -11.19 -9.59
C LYS A 150 -1.65 -10.71 -9.92
N GLY A 151 -0.71 -11.66 -10.03
CA GLY A 151 0.71 -11.41 -10.27
C GLY A 151 1.44 -10.93 -9.02
N GLY A 152 2.46 -10.09 -9.19
CA GLY A 152 3.25 -9.53 -8.09
C GLY A 152 3.08 -8.02 -7.93
N LEU A 153 3.11 -7.56 -6.68
CA LEU A 153 3.32 -6.17 -6.31
C LEU A 153 4.39 -6.11 -5.22
N VAL A 154 5.46 -5.36 -5.46
CA VAL A 154 6.58 -5.22 -4.51
C VAL A 154 6.61 -3.80 -3.99
N ALA A 155 6.43 -3.65 -2.68
CA ALA A 155 6.62 -2.40 -1.95
C ALA A 155 8.09 -2.26 -1.54
N ALA A 156 8.86 -1.48 -2.29
CA ALA A 156 10.30 -1.30 -2.10
C ALA A 156 10.67 0.07 -1.47
N SER A 157 9.68 0.81 -0.98
CA SER A 157 9.82 1.97 -0.07
C SER A 157 8.80 1.86 1.08
N ALA A 158 9.07 2.55 2.19
CA ALA A 158 8.21 2.60 3.37
C ALA A 158 6.79 3.09 3.04
N THR A 159 6.63 4.04 2.11
CA THR A 159 5.33 4.58 1.69
C THR A 159 4.89 4.12 0.32
N ALA A 160 5.49 3.05 -0.21
CA ALA A 160 5.27 2.59 -1.58
C ALA A 160 3.79 2.28 -1.92
N LEU A 161 2.95 1.97 -0.93
CA LEU A 161 1.54 1.61 -1.13
C LEU A 161 0.57 2.80 -1.04
N GLY A 162 1.07 4.01 -0.80
CA GLY A 162 0.25 5.19 -0.53
C GLY A 162 -0.31 5.19 0.90
N SER A 163 -1.37 5.97 1.13
CA SER A 163 -1.98 6.11 2.47
C SER A 163 -3.36 5.46 2.61
N GLY A 164 -3.89 4.84 1.56
CA GLY A 164 -5.21 4.22 1.56
C GLY A 164 -5.19 2.74 1.92
N ASP A 165 -6.36 2.10 1.82
CA ASP A 165 -6.51 0.66 2.04
C ASP A 165 -5.74 -0.17 1.02
N VAL A 166 -5.32 -1.36 1.42
CA VAL A 166 -4.70 -2.36 0.54
C VAL A 166 -5.55 -3.61 0.51
N SER A 167 -5.91 -4.05 -0.70
CA SER A 167 -6.67 -5.29 -0.90
C SER A 167 -5.93 -6.22 -1.85
N VAL A 168 -5.64 -7.45 -1.40
CA VAL A 168 -4.99 -8.49 -2.21
C VAL A 168 -5.96 -9.64 -2.40
N PHE A 169 -6.60 -9.70 -3.57
CA PHE A 169 -7.53 -10.78 -3.91
C PHE A 169 -6.80 -12.06 -4.34
N GLY A 170 -5.62 -11.92 -4.93
CA GLY A 170 -4.77 -13.01 -5.38
C GLY A 170 -3.41 -12.53 -5.82
N GLY A 171 -2.45 -13.44 -5.94
CA GLY A 171 -1.05 -13.10 -6.23
C GLY A 171 -0.25 -12.77 -4.98
N THR A 172 0.87 -12.08 -5.14
CA THR A 172 1.85 -11.84 -4.07
C THR A 172 2.09 -10.35 -3.86
N LEU A 173 1.82 -9.88 -2.64
CA LEU A 173 2.31 -8.60 -2.14
C LEU A 173 3.61 -8.85 -1.37
N SER A 174 4.71 -8.24 -1.77
CA SER A 174 5.99 -8.40 -1.08
C SER A 174 6.55 -7.09 -0.51
N THR A 175 7.11 -7.12 0.71
CA THR A 175 7.75 -5.95 1.35
C THR A 175 9.28 -6.03 1.22
N ARG A 176 9.87 -5.15 0.41
CA ARG A 176 11.29 -5.09 0.03
C ARG A 176 11.90 -3.72 0.38
N SER A 177 11.36 -3.04 1.40
CA SER A 177 11.86 -1.77 1.93
C SER A 177 12.81 -2.00 3.10
N THR A 178 13.89 -1.22 3.21
CA THR A 178 14.80 -1.26 4.38
C THR A 178 14.15 -0.73 5.65
N GLY A 179 13.10 0.09 5.54
CA GLY A 179 12.24 0.48 6.66
C GLY A 179 10.89 -0.25 6.64
N THR A 180 10.15 -0.17 7.74
CA THR A 180 8.78 -0.70 7.85
C THR A 180 7.91 -0.13 6.73
N VAL A 181 7.27 -1.02 5.96
CA VAL A 181 6.27 -0.62 4.97
C VAL A 181 4.99 -0.22 5.70
N ALA A 182 4.41 0.92 5.38
CA ALA A 182 3.18 1.41 5.99
C ALA A 182 1.97 1.17 5.07
N ILE A 183 0.85 0.84 5.69
CA ILE A 183 -0.50 0.87 5.11
C ILE A 183 -1.31 1.81 6.00
N GLY A 184 -1.67 2.98 5.46
CA GLY A 184 -2.40 4.00 6.21
C GLY A 184 -3.89 3.69 6.45
N GLY A 185 -4.41 2.64 5.81
CA GLY A 185 -5.79 2.17 5.95
C GLY A 185 -5.86 0.71 6.39
N ASP A 186 -6.90 0.01 5.93
CA ASP A 186 -7.09 -1.41 6.21
C ASP A 186 -6.27 -2.29 5.25
N LEU A 187 -5.85 -3.47 5.72
CA LEU A 187 -5.32 -4.54 4.87
C LEU A 187 -6.36 -5.66 4.75
N THR A 188 -6.72 -6.04 3.53
CA THR A 188 -7.55 -7.22 3.26
C THR A 188 -6.81 -8.23 2.40
N LEU A 189 -6.60 -9.44 2.91
CA LEU A 189 -6.02 -10.56 2.20
C LEU A 189 -7.10 -11.61 1.87
N GLY A 190 -7.18 -12.03 0.61
CA GLY A 190 -8.03 -13.13 0.18
C GLY A 190 -7.34 -14.50 0.29
N ALA A 191 -8.12 -15.59 0.26
CA ALA A 191 -7.61 -16.97 0.36
C ALA A 191 -6.49 -17.35 -0.62
N ALA A 192 -6.45 -16.73 -1.81
CA ALA A 192 -5.44 -16.98 -2.83
C ALA A 192 -4.26 -15.99 -2.78
N SER A 193 -4.21 -15.12 -1.78
CA SER A 193 -3.15 -14.13 -1.61
C SER A 193 -1.94 -14.70 -0.89
N ILE A 194 -0.78 -14.12 -1.20
CA ILE A 194 0.47 -14.34 -0.48
C ILE A 194 0.95 -12.97 0.00
N LEU A 195 1.12 -12.81 1.31
CA LEU A 195 1.89 -11.72 1.88
C LEU A 195 3.31 -12.23 2.13
N ASP A 196 4.28 -11.67 1.42
CA ASP A 196 5.67 -12.11 1.43
C ASP A 196 6.58 -11.04 2.06
N LEU A 197 6.96 -11.25 3.32
CA LEU A 197 7.78 -10.29 4.05
C LEU A 197 9.27 -10.50 3.78
N GLY A 198 9.95 -9.44 3.37
CA GLY A 198 11.40 -9.44 3.18
C GLY A 198 12.17 -9.24 4.47
N LEU A 199 13.14 -10.13 4.69
CA LEU A 199 14.05 -10.10 5.82
C LEU A 199 15.47 -9.96 5.29
N GLY A 200 16.20 -8.92 5.66
CA GLY A 200 17.57 -8.72 5.19
C GLY A 200 18.42 -7.96 6.20
N ALA A 201 19.74 -7.93 5.98
CA ALA A 201 20.63 -7.09 6.77
C ALA A 201 20.27 -5.61 6.56
N GLY A 202 19.74 -4.96 7.59
CA GLY A 202 19.28 -3.55 7.52
C GLY A 202 17.76 -3.38 7.36
N PHE A 203 17.00 -4.48 7.23
CA PHE A 203 15.54 -4.48 7.34
C PHE A 203 15.22 -4.57 8.84
N GLY A 204 14.94 -3.43 9.47
CA GLY A 204 14.69 -3.37 10.91
C GLY A 204 13.33 -3.96 11.27
N PHE A 205 13.27 -4.77 12.33
CA PHE A 205 12.04 -5.03 13.10
C PHE A 205 11.73 -3.77 13.92
N GLY A 206 11.41 -2.66 13.24
CA GLY A 206 11.08 -1.39 13.88
C GLY A 206 9.81 -1.49 14.72
N THR A 207 9.37 -0.38 15.29
CA THR A 207 8.02 -0.28 15.84
C THR A 207 7.02 -0.65 14.74
N GLY A 208 6.20 -1.69 14.94
CA GLY A 208 5.30 -2.22 13.90
C GLY A 208 5.90 -3.31 13.00
N GLY A 209 7.14 -3.75 13.23
CA GLY A 209 7.76 -4.84 12.47
C GLY A 209 8.14 -4.47 11.04
N LEU A 210 7.95 -5.40 10.09
CA LEU A 210 8.28 -5.23 8.66
C LEU A 210 7.16 -4.56 7.87
N LEU A 211 5.93 -4.64 8.37
CA LEU A 211 4.71 -4.07 7.80
C LEU A 211 3.85 -3.51 8.93
N ASP A 212 3.51 -2.23 8.87
CA ASP A 212 2.63 -1.58 9.84
C ASP A 212 1.32 -1.17 9.15
N ILE A 213 0.20 -1.51 9.78
CA ILE A 213 -1.15 -1.30 9.25
C ILE A 213 -1.90 -0.43 10.26
N ASP A 214 -2.18 0.82 9.89
CA ASP A 214 -2.88 1.74 10.80
C ASP A 214 -4.29 1.22 11.15
N GLY A 215 -4.95 0.57 10.19
CA GLY A 215 -6.31 0.07 10.30
C GLY A 215 -6.45 -1.39 10.73
N MET A 216 -7.53 -2.02 10.26
CA MET A 216 -7.82 -3.42 10.47
C MET A 216 -7.06 -4.31 9.48
N ALA A 217 -6.46 -5.39 9.98
CA ALA A 217 -5.87 -6.44 9.17
C ALA A 217 -6.81 -7.66 9.09
N ILE A 218 -7.31 -7.95 7.90
CA ILE A 218 -8.10 -9.16 7.60
C ILE A 218 -7.16 -10.18 6.94
N PHE A 219 -6.77 -11.21 7.69
CA PHE A 219 -5.85 -12.24 7.22
C PHE A 219 -6.57 -13.48 6.67
N ASP A 220 -6.04 -13.97 5.56
CA ASP A 220 -6.31 -15.27 4.95
C ASP A 220 -5.08 -15.64 4.11
N GLY A 221 -5.12 -16.71 3.32
CA GLY A 221 -4.07 -17.06 2.37
C GLY A 221 -2.76 -17.46 3.06
N THR A 222 -1.63 -17.03 2.50
CA THR A 222 -0.30 -17.47 2.94
C THR A 222 0.55 -16.33 3.44
N LEU A 223 1.14 -16.49 4.63
CA LEU A 223 2.28 -15.68 5.06
C LEU A 223 3.57 -16.35 4.60
N ALA A 224 4.31 -15.69 3.73
CA ALA A 224 5.62 -16.09 3.28
C ALA A 224 6.70 -15.20 3.90
N LEU A 225 7.88 -15.79 4.12
CA LEU A 225 9.07 -15.06 4.56
C LEU A 225 10.19 -15.33 3.57
N SER A 226 10.77 -14.25 3.04
CA SER A 226 11.90 -14.30 2.11
C SER A 226 13.16 -13.72 2.74
N PHE A 227 14.20 -14.54 2.78
CA PHE A 227 15.51 -14.21 3.36
C PHE A 227 16.41 -13.59 2.29
N LEU A 228 16.69 -12.31 2.43
CA LEU A 228 17.50 -11.48 1.57
C LEU A 228 18.91 -11.34 2.17
N ASP A 229 19.91 -11.13 1.31
CA ASP A 229 21.29 -10.82 1.69
C ASP A 229 21.91 -11.78 2.73
N GLY A 230 21.52 -13.05 2.69
CA GLY A 230 22.02 -14.09 3.61
C GLY A 230 21.53 -13.94 5.06
N PHE A 231 20.40 -13.26 5.28
CA PHE A 231 19.82 -13.12 6.61
C PHE A 231 19.59 -14.48 7.27
N THR A 232 19.96 -14.57 8.55
CA THR A 232 19.72 -15.75 9.40
C THR A 232 19.06 -15.30 10.68
N PHE A 233 18.05 -16.05 11.12
CA PHE A 233 17.47 -15.83 12.44
C PHE A 233 18.41 -16.28 13.56
N GLY A 234 18.38 -15.54 14.66
CA GLY A 234 18.76 -16.06 15.97
C GLY A 234 17.55 -16.70 16.65
N ILE A 235 17.78 -17.33 17.80
CA ILE A 235 16.67 -17.70 18.69
C ILE A 235 16.05 -16.42 19.27
N GLY A 236 14.71 -16.37 19.37
CA GLY A 236 14.02 -15.20 19.89
C GLY A 236 12.65 -14.99 19.26
N THR A 237 12.05 -13.86 19.60
CA THR A 237 10.76 -13.41 19.06
C THR A 237 10.99 -12.16 18.21
N TYR A 238 10.29 -12.07 17.09
CA TYR A 238 10.44 -11.02 16.09
C TYR A 238 9.08 -10.49 15.66
N ASP A 239 8.86 -9.19 15.77
CA ASP A 239 7.63 -8.53 15.34
C ASP A 239 7.61 -8.45 13.81
N LEU A 240 6.68 -9.13 13.16
CA LEU A 240 6.57 -9.17 11.71
C LEU A 240 5.64 -8.09 11.18
N ILE A 241 4.47 -7.94 11.81
CA ILE A 241 3.39 -7.07 11.34
C ILE A 241 2.78 -6.35 12.54
N GLY A 242 2.60 -5.04 12.45
CA GLY A 242 1.76 -4.24 13.33
C GLY A 242 0.39 -3.98 12.72
N PHE A 243 -0.66 -3.94 13.54
CA PHE A 243 -1.99 -3.54 13.09
C PHE A 243 -2.83 -2.88 14.20
N GLY A 244 -3.78 -2.02 13.81
CA GLY A 244 -4.73 -1.42 14.76
C GLY A 244 -5.76 -2.42 15.31
N SER A 245 -6.21 -3.37 14.49
CA SER A 245 -7.03 -4.51 14.91
C SER A 245 -6.94 -5.65 13.91
N ARG A 246 -7.45 -6.84 14.26
CA ARG A 246 -7.36 -8.04 13.39
C ARG A 246 -8.66 -8.80 13.29
N GLU A 247 -8.93 -9.29 12.09
CA GLU A 247 -9.86 -10.37 11.79
C GLU A 247 -9.12 -11.51 11.09
N GLY A 248 -9.38 -12.76 11.52
CA GLY A 248 -8.80 -13.94 10.87
C GLY A 248 -7.30 -14.18 11.16
N GLU A 249 -6.78 -15.19 10.48
CA GLU A 249 -5.42 -15.69 10.54
C GLU A 249 -4.97 -16.16 9.16
N PHE A 250 -3.67 -16.16 8.90
CA PHE A 250 -3.13 -16.81 7.72
C PHE A 250 -3.51 -18.29 7.69
N SER A 251 -4.04 -18.74 6.55
CA SER A 251 -4.42 -20.13 6.31
C SER A 251 -3.19 -21.04 6.19
N SER A 252 -2.03 -20.51 5.81
CA SER A 252 -0.77 -21.26 5.77
C SER A 252 0.48 -20.39 5.90
N TYR A 253 1.62 -21.06 6.14
CA TYR A 253 2.92 -20.43 6.33
C TYR A 253 3.96 -21.02 5.38
N ALA A 254 4.73 -20.17 4.71
CA ALA A 254 5.75 -20.55 3.74
C ALA A 254 7.09 -19.89 4.06
N PHE A 255 7.87 -20.54 4.95
CA PHE A 255 9.15 -20.01 5.42
C PHE A 255 10.32 -20.74 4.74
N TYR A 256 10.75 -20.21 3.60
CA TYR A 256 11.80 -20.83 2.79
C TYR A 256 13.19 -20.40 3.28
N GLY A 257 14.07 -21.34 3.63
CA GLY A 257 15.45 -21.03 4.01
C GLY A 257 15.73 -20.97 5.51
N LEU A 258 14.77 -21.36 6.35
CA LEU A 258 15.05 -21.67 7.75
C LEU A 258 15.97 -22.89 7.85
N ASP A 259 17.03 -22.78 8.63
CA ASP A 259 17.88 -23.91 8.99
C ASP A 259 17.04 -24.95 9.75
N GLY A 260 17.14 -26.22 9.35
CA GLY A 260 16.41 -27.34 9.94
C GLY A 260 16.73 -27.63 11.41
N ARG A 261 17.62 -26.85 12.03
CA ARG A 261 17.86 -26.81 13.48
C ARG A 261 16.89 -25.92 14.24
N TYR A 262 16.04 -25.14 13.56
CA TYR A 262 15.10 -24.25 14.20
C TYR A 262 13.64 -24.58 13.86
N THR A 263 12.75 -24.34 14.81
CA THR A 263 11.31 -24.21 14.57
C THR A 263 10.93 -22.75 14.52
N ALA A 264 10.03 -22.41 13.60
CA ALA A 264 9.39 -21.10 13.52
C ALA A 264 7.89 -21.24 13.84
N ASN A 265 7.41 -20.45 14.79
CA ASN A 265 6.00 -20.43 15.19
C ASN A 265 5.48 -19.00 15.08
N VAL A 266 4.31 -18.85 14.46
CA VAL A 266 3.63 -17.56 14.35
C VAL A 266 2.68 -17.38 15.51
N PHE A 267 2.72 -16.21 16.12
CA PHE A 267 1.81 -15.79 17.19
C PHE A 267 1.07 -14.54 16.77
N TYR A 268 -0.21 -14.46 17.12
CA TYR A 268 -1.00 -13.27 16.92
C TYR A 268 -1.30 -12.62 18.27
N THR A 269 -0.97 -11.35 18.40
CA THR A 269 -1.27 -10.54 19.57
C THR A 269 -2.54 -9.71 19.32
N ALA A 270 -2.82 -8.76 20.21
CA ALA A 270 -3.93 -7.83 20.02
C ALA A 270 -3.67 -6.80 18.91
N ASP A 271 -2.40 -6.54 18.61
CA ASP A 271 -1.88 -5.43 17.81
C ASP A 271 -0.77 -5.85 16.82
N GLY A 272 -0.49 -7.16 16.68
CA GLY A 272 0.53 -7.62 15.76
C GLY A 272 0.60 -9.11 15.49
N VAL A 273 1.52 -9.46 14.59
CA VAL A 273 1.96 -10.82 14.28
C VAL A 273 3.43 -10.93 14.64
N GLU A 274 3.76 -11.90 15.48
CA GLU A 274 5.13 -12.20 15.92
C GLU A 274 5.58 -13.57 15.39
N LEU A 275 6.89 -13.70 15.17
CA LEU A 275 7.55 -14.95 14.84
C LEU A 275 8.48 -15.36 15.97
N SER A 276 8.23 -16.52 16.58
CA SER A 276 9.17 -17.12 17.52
C SER A 276 10.04 -18.17 16.84
N ILE A 277 11.35 -17.99 16.96
CA ILE A 277 12.38 -18.91 16.50
C ILE A 277 12.98 -19.62 17.73
N ALA A 278 12.89 -20.94 17.75
CA ALA A 278 13.43 -21.79 18.80
C ALA A 278 14.30 -22.91 18.23
N ALA A 279 15.28 -23.38 19.00
CA ALA A 279 16.09 -24.52 18.61
C ALA A 279 15.28 -25.83 18.69
N ILE A 280 15.43 -26.69 17.69
CA ILE A 280 14.95 -28.07 17.72
C ILE A 280 15.95 -28.88 18.56
N PRO A 281 15.52 -29.50 19.68
CA PRO A 281 16.43 -30.32 20.47
C PRO A 281 16.85 -31.56 19.69
N GLU A 282 18.14 -31.90 19.72
CA GLU A 282 18.63 -33.09 19.02
C GLU A 282 18.02 -34.39 19.59
N PRO A 283 17.83 -35.44 18.77
CA PRO A 283 17.23 -36.71 19.21
C PRO A 283 17.93 -37.33 20.44
N GLU A 284 19.23 -37.11 20.56
CA GLU A 284 20.07 -37.60 21.66
C GLU A 284 19.70 -36.94 22.99
N THR A 285 19.33 -35.66 22.98
CA THR A 285 18.86 -34.93 24.16
C THR A 285 17.57 -35.55 24.71
N TYR A 286 16.65 -35.93 23.82
CA TYR A 286 15.44 -36.65 24.21
C TYR A 286 15.75 -38.05 24.77
N ALA A 287 16.67 -38.78 24.15
CA ALA A 287 17.09 -40.10 24.61
C ALA A 287 17.78 -40.05 25.99
N LEU A 288 18.57 -39.01 26.26
CA LEU A 288 19.23 -38.79 27.55
C LEU A 288 18.25 -38.40 28.65
N MET A 289 17.26 -37.54 28.36
CA MET A 289 16.19 -37.17 29.29
C MET A 289 15.32 -38.38 29.65
N LEU A 290 14.92 -39.18 28.65
CA LEU A 290 14.16 -40.42 28.86
C LEU A 290 15.01 -41.48 29.58
N GLY A 291 16.27 -41.63 29.21
CA GLY A 291 17.22 -42.54 29.87
C GLY A 291 17.45 -42.15 31.33
N GLY A 292 17.57 -40.86 31.63
CA GLY A 292 17.69 -40.33 32.98
C GLY A 292 16.45 -40.58 33.84
N LEU A 293 15.25 -40.38 33.27
CA LEU A 293 13.98 -40.68 33.94
C LEU A 293 13.80 -42.19 34.19
N ALA A 294 14.19 -43.04 33.24
CA ALA A 294 14.17 -44.49 33.41
C ALA A 294 15.14 -44.94 34.53
N LEU A 295 16.33 -44.34 34.58
CA LEU A 295 17.32 -44.60 35.63
C LEU A 295 16.80 -44.16 37.01
N MET A 296 16.16 -42.99 37.10
CA MET A 296 15.55 -42.48 38.33
C MET A 296 14.38 -43.34 38.79
N GLY A 297 13.52 -43.80 37.86
CA GLY A 297 12.47 -44.76 38.15
C GLY A 297 13.01 -46.09 38.68
N TRP A 298 14.12 -46.58 38.13
CA TRP A 298 14.80 -47.79 38.60
C TRP A 298 15.41 -47.61 40.00
N VAL A 299 16.09 -46.49 40.25
CA VAL A 299 16.68 -46.16 41.57
C VAL A 299 15.59 -46.00 42.64
N ALA A 300 14.48 -45.33 42.33
CA ALA A 300 13.35 -45.19 43.24
C ALA A 300 12.69 -46.54 43.57
N ARG A 301 12.61 -47.45 42.58
CA ARG A 301 12.09 -48.82 42.78
C ARG A 301 13.01 -49.67 43.65
N ARG A 302 14.32 -49.44 43.59
CA ARG A 302 15.33 -50.15 44.41
C ARG A 302 15.32 -49.67 45.86
N ARG A 303 15.12 -48.37 46.11
CA ARG A 303 14.97 -47.81 47.47
C ARG A 303 13.69 -48.22 48.18
N LYS A 304 12.60 -48.53 47.46
CA LYS A 304 11.36 -49.07 48.07
C LYS A 304 11.44 -50.57 48.43
N ARG A 305 12.49 -51.28 48.01
CA ARG A 305 12.69 -52.72 48.25
C ARG A 305 13.83 -53.03 49.23
N ALA A 306 14.40 -51.99 49.86
CA ALA A 306 15.41 -52.08 50.89
C ALA A 306 14.82 -51.68 52.25
#